data_AF-A0AA35WWW3-F1
#
_entry.id   AF-A0AA35WWW3-F1
#
_cell.length_a   1.000
_cell.length_b   1.000
_cell.length_c   1.000
_cell.angle_alpha   90.00
_cell.angle_beta   90.00
_cell.angle_gamma   90.00
#
_symmetry.space_group_name_H-M   'P 1'
#
loop_
_entity.id
_entity.type
_entity.pdbx_description
1 polymer ?
#
loop_
_entity_poly.entity_id
_entity_poly.type
_entity_poly.pdbx_seq_one_letter_code
_entity_poly.pdbx_strand_id
1 'polypeptide(L)'
;MRRRMKASRIQRDVDILNHVMEDLDDFKYILKSKAAAWADLEKKRKKSRRKKHDAIEELRLRAEPPSEEEFKEVYRKCKFALNLITKLGHHLSAPSASELQAAIFSHYVSHFVSINKG
;
A
#
# COMPACT_ATOMS: atom_id res chain seq x y z
N MET A 1 1.42 31.05 -24.88
CA MET A 1 1.92 30.89 -23.49
C MET A 1 0.98 30.08 -22.57
N ARG A 2 -0.33 30.36 -22.49
CA ARG A 2 -1.29 29.70 -21.57
C ARG A 2 -1.44 28.16 -21.72
N ARG A 3 -1.27 27.59 -22.91
CA ARG A 3 -1.36 26.12 -23.14
C ARG A 3 -0.16 25.35 -22.55
N ARG A 4 1.04 25.93 -22.58
CA ARG A 4 2.29 25.31 -22.08
C ARG A 4 2.30 25.19 -20.55
N MET A 5 1.71 26.16 -19.85
CA MET A 5 1.53 26.15 -18.38
C MET A 5 0.47 25.15 -17.90
N LYS A 6 -0.54 24.84 -18.73
CA LYS A 6 -1.50 23.76 -18.44
C LYS A 6 -0.84 22.38 -18.59
N ALA A 7 -0.08 22.19 -19.67
CA ALA A 7 0.68 20.95 -19.89
C ALA A 7 1.70 20.68 -18.76
N SER A 8 2.42 21.71 -18.29
CA SER A 8 3.38 21.54 -17.18
C SER A 8 2.72 21.21 -15.84
N ARG A 9 1.47 21.65 -15.61
CA ARG A 9 0.70 21.30 -14.41
C ARG A 9 0.18 19.87 -14.48
N ILE A 10 -0.33 19.46 -15.63
CA ILE A 10 -0.80 18.08 -15.87
C ILE A 10 0.36 17.10 -15.69
N GLN A 11 1.52 17.37 -16.31
CA GLN A 11 2.69 16.49 -16.16
C GLN A 11 3.10 16.36 -14.69
N ARG A 12 3.17 17.47 -13.95
CA ARG A 12 3.47 17.44 -12.51
C ARG A 12 2.46 16.61 -11.74
N ASP A 13 1.17 16.77 -12.01
CA ASP A 13 0.12 16.00 -11.33
C ASP A 13 0.23 14.49 -11.66
N VAL A 14 0.65 14.13 -12.87
CA VAL A 14 0.95 12.74 -13.27
C VAL A 14 2.18 12.21 -12.53
N ASP A 15 3.26 12.98 -12.45
CA ASP A 15 4.48 12.57 -11.76
C ASP A 15 4.22 12.35 -10.25
N ILE A 16 3.44 13.25 -9.63
CA ILE A 16 2.99 13.09 -8.24
C ILE A 16 2.12 11.84 -8.09
N LEU A 17 1.18 11.61 -9.00
CA LEU A 17 0.32 10.42 -8.95
C LEU A 17 1.16 9.14 -9.03
N ASN A 18 2.13 9.06 -9.95
CA ASN A 18 3.01 7.90 -10.07
C ASN A 18 3.79 7.64 -8.78
N HIS A 19 4.37 8.67 -8.18
CA HIS A 19 5.10 8.50 -6.92
C HIS A 19 4.19 8.04 -5.76
N VAL A 20 2.97 8.57 -5.68
CA VAL A 20 1.98 8.10 -4.71
C VAL A 20 1.59 6.64 -4.97
N MET A 21 1.50 6.22 -6.23
CA MET A 21 1.21 4.81 -6.55
C MET A 21 2.36 3.90 -6.11
N GLU A 22 3.62 4.30 -6.31
CA GLU A 22 4.81 3.58 -5.83
C GLU A 22 4.79 3.42 -4.31
N ASP A 23 4.52 4.51 -3.57
CA ASP A 23 4.41 4.49 -2.11
C ASP A 23 3.36 3.47 -1.62
N LEU A 24 2.24 3.37 -2.33
CA LEU A 24 1.17 2.44 -1.99
C LEU A 24 1.61 0.98 -2.25
N ASP A 25 2.32 0.72 -3.36
CA ASP A 25 2.83 -0.61 -3.69
C ASP A 25 3.93 -1.07 -2.71
N ASP A 26 4.79 -0.15 -2.27
CA ASP A 26 5.79 -0.41 -1.23
C ASP A 26 5.13 -0.81 0.09
N PHE A 27 4.09 -0.09 0.50
CA PHE A 27 3.35 -0.44 1.72
C PHE A 27 2.67 -1.81 1.61
N LYS A 28 2.11 -2.15 0.45
CA LYS A 28 1.55 -3.47 0.17
C LYS A 28 2.60 -4.57 0.24
N TYR A 29 3.83 -4.32 -0.23
CA TYR A 29 4.93 -5.25 -0.06
C TYR A 29 5.27 -5.47 1.43
N ILE A 30 5.34 -4.40 2.22
CA ILE A 30 5.56 -4.47 3.67
C ILE A 30 4.47 -5.30 4.36
N LEU A 31 3.19 -5.06 4.02
CA LEU A 31 2.07 -5.83 4.56
C LEU A 31 2.19 -7.32 4.29
N LYS A 32 2.53 -7.70 3.04
CA LYS A 32 2.74 -9.11 2.67
C LYS A 32 3.90 -9.74 3.43
N SER A 33 4.99 -9.00 3.59
CA SER A 33 6.17 -9.45 4.34
C SER A 33 5.83 -9.73 5.81
N LYS A 34 5.14 -8.80 6.48
CA LYS A 34 4.69 -8.94 7.86
C LYS A 34 3.69 -10.11 8.03
N ALA A 35 2.73 -10.26 7.10
CA ALA A 35 1.79 -11.38 7.11
C ALA A 35 2.48 -12.74 6.94
N ALA A 36 3.48 -12.84 6.07
CA ALA A 36 4.29 -14.05 5.91
C ALA A 36 5.08 -14.37 7.19
N ALA A 37 5.71 -13.36 7.80
CA ALA A 37 6.42 -13.51 9.07
C ALA A 37 5.48 -13.97 10.20
N TRP A 38 4.24 -13.46 10.26
CA TRP A 38 3.22 -13.89 11.21
C TRP A 38 2.83 -15.36 11.02
N ALA A 39 2.61 -15.80 9.77
CA ALA A 39 2.28 -17.19 9.47
C ALA A 39 3.41 -18.15 9.92
N ASP A 40 4.67 -17.74 9.76
CA ASP A 40 5.83 -18.53 10.19
C ASP A 40 6.02 -18.54 11.71
N LEU A 41 5.74 -17.41 12.38
CA LEU A 41 5.71 -17.32 13.84
C LEU A 41 4.67 -18.29 14.41
N GLU A 42 3.45 -18.31 13.85
CA GLU A 42 2.35 -19.15 14.32
C GLU A 42 2.66 -20.64 14.16
N LYS A 43 3.25 -21.04 13.02
CA LYS A 43 3.76 -22.41 12.81
C LYS A 43 4.83 -22.78 13.84
N LYS A 44 5.73 -21.86 14.19
CA LYS A 44 6.81 -22.10 15.16
C LYS A 44 6.29 -22.19 16.60
N ARG A 45 5.29 -21.38 16.97
CA ARG A 45 4.60 -21.46 18.28
C ARG A 45 3.92 -22.81 18.48
N LYS A 46 3.26 -23.34 17.45
CA LYS A 46 2.61 -24.67 17.49
C LYS A 46 3.59 -25.85 17.62
N LYS A 47 4.84 -25.70 17.16
CA LYS A 47 5.81 -26.80 17.05
C LYS A 47 6.81 -26.95 18.21
N SER A 48 6.90 -26.04 19.19
CA SER A 48 7.90 -26.22 20.28
C SER A 48 7.62 -25.44 21.57
N ARG A 49 7.71 -26.14 22.72
CA ARG A 49 7.71 -25.58 24.09
C ARG A 49 9.11 -25.17 24.61
N ARG A 50 10.20 -25.35 23.84
CA ARG A 50 11.60 -25.22 24.35
C ARG A 50 12.57 -24.51 23.37
N LYS A 51 12.16 -23.44 22.69
CA LYS A 51 13.05 -22.69 21.78
C LYS A 51 13.74 -21.51 22.47
N LYS A 52 14.96 -21.20 22.02
CA LYS A 52 15.75 -20.03 22.45
C LYS A 52 14.93 -18.75 22.25
N HIS A 53 14.76 -18.00 23.33
CA HIS A 53 13.98 -16.78 23.42
C HIS A 53 14.28 -15.78 22.28
N ASP A 54 15.56 -15.56 21.98
CA ASP A 54 16.01 -14.54 21.03
C ASP A 54 15.53 -14.76 19.59
N ALA A 55 15.50 -16.02 19.13
CA ALA A 55 15.04 -16.37 17.78
C ALA A 55 13.53 -16.25 17.60
N ILE A 56 12.75 -16.26 18.69
CA ILE A 56 11.31 -16.03 18.66
C ILE A 56 11.03 -14.52 18.67
N GLU A 57 11.78 -13.75 19.46
CA GLU A 57 11.62 -12.29 19.52
C GLU A 57 11.96 -11.59 18.20
N GLU A 58 13.02 -12.00 17.51
CA GLU A 58 13.36 -11.46 16.18
C GLU A 58 12.24 -11.71 15.15
N LEU A 59 11.61 -12.89 15.21
CA LEU A 59 10.49 -13.23 14.33
C LEU A 59 9.22 -12.47 14.72
N ARG A 60 9.01 -12.24 16.01
CA ARG A 60 7.89 -11.46 16.52
C ARG A 60 7.96 -10.00 16.06
N LEU A 61 9.14 -9.38 16.13
CA LEU A 61 9.38 -8.03 15.62
C LEU A 61 9.10 -7.93 14.11
N ARG A 62 9.52 -8.93 13.32
CA ARG A 62 9.22 -8.98 11.87
C ARG A 62 7.74 -9.19 11.57
N ALA A 63 7.04 -9.92 12.42
CA ALA A 63 5.62 -10.24 12.27
C ALA A 63 4.68 -9.15 12.80
N GLU A 64 5.23 -8.14 13.49
CA GLU A 64 4.45 -7.03 14.04
C GLU A 64 3.72 -6.29 12.91
N PRO A 65 2.40 -6.06 13.00
CA PRO A 65 1.67 -5.30 12.00
C PRO A 65 2.20 -3.86 11.91
N PRO A 66 1.95 -3.14 10.80
CA PRO A 66 2.21 -1.70 10.77
C PRO A 66 1.44 -0.98 11.89
N SER A 67 2.01 0.11 12.38
CA SER A 67 1.39 1.03 13.33
C SER A 67 0.14 1.70 12.76
N GLU A 68 -0.72 2.22 13.63
CA GLU A 68 -1.92 2.95 13.23
C GLU A 68 -1.57 4.18 12.39
N GLU A 69 -0.46 4.86 12.72
CA GLU A 69 0.08 6.01 11.99
C GLU A 69 0.47 5.65 10.55
N GLU A 70 1.16 4.52 10.35
CA GLU A 70 1.53 4.03 9.02
C GLU A 70 0.28 3.71 8.18
N PHE A 71 -0.72 3.07 8.79
CA PHE A 71 -2.01 2.82 8.11
C PHE A 71 -2.74 4.11 7.76
N LYS A 72 -2.79 5.09 8.67
CA LYS A 72 -3.39 6.41 8.42
C LYS A 72 -2.70 7.13 7.28
N GLU A 73 -1.37 7.07 7.23
CA GLU A 73 -0.61 7.72 6.17
C GLU A 73 -0.90 7.13 4.79
N VAL A 74 -0.95 5.80 4.68
CA VAL A 74 -1.32 5.10 3.44
C VAL A 74 -2.76 5.43 3.05
N TYR A 75 -3.69 5.49 4.01
CA TYR A 75 -5.06 5.89 3.72
C TYR A 75 -5.16 7.32 3.17
N ARG A 76 -4.36 8.25 3.71
CA ARG A 76 -4.26 9.63 3.17
C ARG A 76 -3.71 9.63 1.75
N LYS A 77 -2.67 8.83 1.46
CA LYS A 77 -2.10 8.65 0.12
C LYS A 77 -3.14 8.07 -0.85
N CYS A 78 -3.92 7.07 -0.46
CA CYS A 78 -5.04 6.54 -1.26
C CYS A 78 -6.07 7.63 -1.60
N LYS A 79 -6.54 8.39 -0.59
CA LYS A 79 -7.50 9.48 -0.81
C LYS A 79 -6.92 10.54 -1.75
N PHE A 80 -5.66 10.87 -1.59
CA PHE A 80 -4.97 11.84 -2.43
C PHE A 80 -4.83 11.35 -3.88
N ALA A 81 -4.46 10.08 -4.09
CA ALA A 81 -4.40 9.46 -5.41
C ALA A 81 -5.75 9.48 -6.12
N LEU A 82 -6.85 9.12 -5.43
CA LEU A 82 -8.21 9.17 -6.00
C LEU A 82 -8.61 10.59 -6.45
N ASN A 83 -8.27 11.60 -5.64
CA ASN A 83 -8.51 13.00 -5.99
C ASN A 83 -7.67 13.43 -7.21
N LEU A 84 -6.40 13.02 -7.29
CA LEU A 84 -5.52 13.31 -8.42
C LEU A 84 -6.01 12.62 -9.71
N ILE A 85 -6.42 11.35 -9.64
CA ILE A 85 -6.97 10.61 -10.77
C ILE A 85 -8.21 11.32 -11.31
N THR A 86 -9.12 11.76 -10.43
CA THR A 86 -10.33 12.49 -10.81
C THR A 86 -9.99 13.82 -11.48
N LYS A 87 -8.98 14.54 -10.97
CA LYS A 87 -8.49 15.80 -11.54
C LYS A 87 -7.84 15.61 -12.91
N LEU A 88 -7.09 14.52 -13.10
CA LEU A 88 -6.39 14.21 -14.36
C LEU A 88 -7.35 13.67 -15.42
N GLY A 89 -8.37 12.90 -15.04
CA GLY A 89 -9.47 12.49 -15.91
C GLY A 89 -8.99 11.91 -17.24
N HIS A 90 -9.42 12.53 -18.35
CA HIS A 90 -9.08 12.11 -19.72
C HIS A 90 -7.61 12.32 -20.11
N HIS A 91 -6.80 12.96 -19.27
CA HIS A 91 -5.36 13.05 -19.49
C HIS A 91 -4.62 11.73 -19.20
N LEU A 92 -5.29 10.77 -18.56
CA LEU A 92 -4.80 9.43 -18.28
C LEU A 92 -5.30 8.46 -19.36
N SER A 93 -4.40 7.90 -20.15
CA SER A 93 -4.75 7.00 -21.26
C SER A 93 -4.24 5.56 -21.09
N ALA A 94 -3.18 5.34 -20.31
CA ALA A 94 -2.59 4.01 -20.11
C ALA A 94 -1.75 3.97 -18.83
N PRO A 95 -2.29 3.49 -17.69
CA PRO A 95 -3.69 3.10 -17.46
C PRO A 95 -4.65 4.32 -17.45
N SER A 96 -5.92 4.07 -17.77
CA SER A 96 -7.00 5.05 -17.68
C SER A 96 -7.36 5.36 -16.23
N ALA A 97 -8.08 6.48 -16.02
CA ALA A 97 -8.57 6.87 -14.70
C ALA A 97 -9.42 5.78 -14.02
N SER A 98 -10.26 5.06 -14.78
CA SER A 98 -11.10 3.98 -14.25
C SER A 98 -10.25 2.78 -13.80
N GLU A 99 -9.25 2.40 -14.60
CA GLU A 99 -8.34 1.30 -14.27
C GLU A 99 -7.51 1.60 -13.02
N LEU A 100 -7.05 2.85 -12.86
CA LEU A 100 -6.32 3.28 -11.66
C LEU A 100 -7.21 3.31 -10.42
N GLN A 101 -8.45 3.79 -10.53
CA GLN A 101 -9.43 3.72 -9.43
C GLN A 101 -9.68 2.26 -9.03
N ALA A 102 -9.94 1.39 -10.02
CA ALA A 102 -10.15 -0.03 -9.79
C ALA A 102 -8.94 -0.70 -9.14
N ALA A 103 -7.71 -0.34 -9.56
CA ALA A 103 -6.49 -0.81 -8.94
C ALA A 103 -6.41 -0.41 -7.46
N ILE A 104 -6.74 0.85 -7.12
CA ILE A 104 -6.73 1.31 -5.73
C ILE A 104 -7.78 0.54 -4.89
N PHE A 105 -9.01 0.38 -5.39
CA PHE A 105 -10.04 -0.35 -4.66
C PHE A 105 -9.73 -1.84 -4.52
N SER A 106 -9.27 -2.50 -5.58
CA SER A 106 -8.95 -3.93 -5.58
C SER A 106 -7.74 -4.25 -4.72
N HIS A 107 -6.65 -3.47 -4.84
CA HIS A 107 -5.39 -3.78 -4.17
C HIS A 107 -5.34 -3.36 -2.70
N TYR A 108 -6.08 -2.32 -2.30
CA TYR A 108 -5.99 -1.80 -0.93
C TYR A 108 -7.22 -2.11 -0.08
N VAL A 109 -8.44 -1.98 -0.63
CA VAL A 109 -9.67 -2.22 0.15
C VAL A 109 -9.96 -3.71 0.30
N SER A 110 -9.84 -4.50 -0.78
CA SER A 110 -10.11 -5.94 -0.70
C SER A 110 -9.02 -6.70 0.08
N HIS A 111 -7.75 -6.34 -0.12
CA HIS A 111 -6.64 -7.01 0.56
C HIS A 111 -6.67 -6.77 2.08
N PHE A 112 -6.94 -5.54 2.51
CA PHE A 112 -7.09 -5.20 3.93
C PHE A 112 -8.23 -5.98 4.60
N VAL A 113 -9.38 -6.10 3.93
CA VAL A 113 -10.51 -6.91 4.41
C VAL A 113 -10.16 -8.40 4.46
N SER A 114 -9.40 -8.92 3.49
CA SER A 114 -9.02 -10.33 3.47
C SER A 114 -7.99 -10.71 4.55
N ILE A 115 -7.07 -9.80 4.87
CA ILE A 115 -6.03 -10.02 5.90
C ILE A 115 -6.62 -9.86 7.31
N ASN A 116 -7.59 -8.97 7.51
CA ASN A 116 -8.21 -8.71 8.81
C ASN A 116 -9.46 -9.55 9.10
N LYS A 117 -9.80 -10.55 8.27
CA LYS A 117 -10.79 -11.58 8.62
C LYS A 117 -10.13 -12.62 9.55
N GLY A 118 -9.74 -12.17 10.73
CA GLY A 118 -9.38 -12.98 11.89
C GLY A 118 -10.43 -12.80 12.97
#